data_AF-G3HUN6-F1
#
_entry.id   AF-G3HUN6-F1
#
_cell.length_a   1.000
_cell.length_b   1.000
_cell.length_c   1.000
_cell.angle_alpha   90.00
_cell.angle_beta   90.00
_cell.angle_gamma   90.00
#
_symmetry.space_group_name_H-M   'P 1'
#
loop_
_entity.id
_entity.type
_entity.pdbx_description
1 polymer ?
#
loop_
_entity_poly.entity_id
_entity_poly.type
_entity_poly.pdbx_seq_one_letter_code
_entity_poly.pdbx_strand_id
1 'polypeptide(L)'
;MAKKIFHDMNVNCKVVELDMLEYGSQFQDALHKMTGERTVPRIFVNGTFIGGATDTHRLHKEGKLLPLVRQCNLNKSRRKEVE
;
A
#
# COMPACT_ATOMS: atom_id res chain seq x y z
N MET A 1 5.92 11.14 -4.37
CA MET A 1 6.88 10.07 -4.73
C MET A 1 6.20 8.71 -4.87
N ALA A 2 5.58 8.15 -3.81
CA ALA A 2 4.95 6.82 -3.86
C ALA A 2 3.83 6.69 -4.91
N LYS A 3 2.87 7.63 -4.96
CA LYS A 3 1.76 7.61 -5.95
C LYS A 3 2.27 7.54 -7.39
N LYS A 4 3.34 8.29 -7.70
CA LYS A 4 3.94 8.34 -9.03
C LYS A 4 4.52 6.99 -9.45
N ILE A 5 5.17 6.26 -8.54
CA ILE A 5 5.71 4.91 -8.85
C ILE A 5 4.59 3.98 -9.32
N PHE A 6 3.45 3.93 -8.61
CA PHE A 6 2.32 3.08 -9.00
C PHE A 6 1.67 3.55 -10.30
N HIS A 7 1.54 4.87 -10.50
CA HIS A 7 1.06 5.45 -11.75
C HIS A 7 1.94 5.07 -12.94
N ASP A 8 3.26 5.22 -12.82
CA ASP A 8 4.23 4.91 -13.89
C ASP A 8 4.30 3.41 -14.18
N MET A 9 4.01 2.56 -13.19
CA MET A 9 3.84 1.11 -13.37
C MET A 9 2.48 0.71 -13.96
N ASN A 10 1.58 1.67 -14.23
CA ASN A 10 0.21 1.45 -14.67
C ASN A 10 -0.58 0.52 -13.72
N VAL A 11 -0.34 0.66 -12.41
CA VAL A 11 -1.00 -0.09 -11.34
C VAL A 11 -2.04 0.80 -10.66
N ASN A 12 -3.31 0.38 -10.70
CA ASN A 12 -4.35 1.07 -9.95
C ASN A 12 -4.12 0.88 -8.44
N CYS A 13 -4.02 1.97 -7.69
CA CYS A 13 -3.86 1.97 -6.24
C CYS A 13 -4.96 2.81 -5.59
N LYS A 14 -5.49 2.33 -4.46
CA LYS A 14 -6.42 3.11 -3.64
C LYS A 14 -5.60 4.02 -2.72
N VAL A 15 -5.77 5.33 -2.88
CA VAL A 15 -5.20 6.35 -1.99
C VAL A 15 -6.27 6.74 -0.96
N VAL A 16 -5.86 6.84 0.30
CA VAL A 16 -6.70 7.33 1.40
C VAL A 16 -5.99 8.51 2.03
N GLU A 17 -6.55 9.70 1.88
CA GLU A 17 -6.01 10.95 2.43
C GLU A 17 -6.52 11.10 3.87
N LEU A 18 -5.67 10.79 4.85
CA LEU A 18 -6.07 10.74 6.26
C LEU A 18 -6.48 12.12 6.81
N ASP A 19 -5.86 13.19 6.31
CA ASP A 19 -6.14 14.58 6.67
C ASP A 19 -7.54 15.06 6.25
N MET A 20 -8.16 14.36 5.28
CA MET A 20 -9.53 14.64 4.82
C MET A 20 -10.60 13.80 5.52
N LEU A 21 -10.21 12.86 6.38
CA LEU A 21 -11.14 11.99 7.10
C LEU A 21 -11.43 12.54 8.50
N GLU A 22 -12.71 12.54 8.89
CA GLU A 22 -13.15 12.89 10.25
C GLU A 22 -12.40 12.09 11.33
N TYR A 23 -12.17 10.80 11.08
CA TYR A 23 -11.44 9.89 11.98
C TYR A 23 -9.97 9.69 11.58
N GLY A 24 -9.39 10.60 10.80
CA GLY A 24 -8.03 10.51 10.28
C GLY A 24 -6.95 10.28 11.34
N SER A 25 -7.07 10.93 12.49
CA SER A 25 -6.17 10.77 13.63
C SER A 25 -6.20 9.34 14.20
N GLN A 26 -7.38 8.75 14.32
CA GLN A 26 -7.55 7.37 14.80
C GLN A 26 -6.92 6.37 13.82
N PHE A 27 -7.09 6.61 12.50
CA PHE A 27 -6.40 5.81 11.49
C PHE A 27 -4.87 5.94 11.60
N GLN A 28 -4.34 7.14 11.81
CA GLN A 28 -2.90 7.35 11.95
C GLN A 28 -2.33 6.63 13.17
N ASP A 29 -3.05 6.63 14.30
CA ASP A 29 -2.66 5.88 15.50
C ASP A 29 -2.73 4.37 15.30
N ALA A 30 -3.77 3.86 14.62
CA ALA A 30 -3.88 2.45 14.28
C ALA A 30 -2.73 2.01 13.35
N LEU A 31 -2.44 2.81 12.31
CA LEU A 31 -1.33 2.57 11.40
C LEU A 31 0.02 2.61 12.12
N HIS A 32 0.19 3.51 13.07
CA HIS A 32 1.41 3.54 13.88
C HIS A 32 1.57 2.28 14.72
N LYS A 33 0.51 1.80 15.37
CA LYS A 33 0.53 0.53 16.12
C LYS A 33 0.87 -0.65 15.23
N MET A 34 0.39 -0.66 13.98
CA MET A 34 0.64 -1.74 13.02
C MET A 34 2.03 -1.70 12.38
N THR A 35 2.58 -0.50 12.15
CA THR A 35 3.77 -0.31 11.30
C THR A 35 5.00 0.20 12.05
N GLY A 36 4.83 0.61 13.32
CA GLY A 36 5.89 1.20 14.15
C GLY A 36 6.20 2.66 13.84
N GLU A 37 5.59 3.25 12.79
CA GLU A 37 5.93 4.58 12.29
C GLU A 37 4.69 5.45 12.09
N ARG A 38 4.81 6.76 12.35
CA ARG A 38 3.71 7.74 12.19
C ARG A 38 3.72 8.50 10.86
N THR A 39 4.83 8.46 10.13
CA THR A 39 5.04 9.30 8.94
C THR A 39 4.27 8.77 7.74
N VAL A 40 3.65 9.65 6.97
CA VAL A 40 3.01 9.26 5.70
C VAL A 40 4.00 9.43 4.53
N PRO A 41 3.82 8.69 3.43
CA PRO A 41 2.81 7.65 3.18
C PRO A 41 3.10 6.33 3.89
N ARG A 42 2.05 5.54 4.18
CA ARG A 42 2.12 4.13 4.60
C ARG A 42 1.56 3.25 3.49
N ILE A 43 2.36 2.34 2.93
CA ILE A 43 1.97 1.55 1.76
C ILE A 43 1.74 0.09 2.16
N PHE A 44 0.59 -0.44 1.77
CA PHE A 44 0.22 -1.84 1.97
C PHE A 44 -0.04 -2.50 0.60
N VAL A 45 0.46 -3.72 0.43
CA VAL A 45 0.23 -4.55 -0.75
C VAL A 45 -0.24 -5.92 -0.28
N ASN A 46 -1.38 -6.39 -0.81
CA ASN A 46 -2.00 -7.67 -0.42
C ASN A 46 -2.22 -7.80 1.12
N GLY A 47 -2.52 -6.70 1.81
CA GLY A 47 -2.71 -6.69 3.27
C GLY A 47 -1.41 -6.64 4.09
N THR A 48 -0.24 -6.71 3.45
CA THR A 48 1.06 -6.62 4.11
C THR A 48 1.63 -5.21 4.00
N PHE A 49 2.14 -4.69 5.11
CA PHE A 49 2.87 -3.42 5.13
C PHE A 49 4.24 -3.58 4.46
N ILE A 50 4.54 -2.75 3.45
CA ILE A 50 5.80 -2.83 2.70
C ILE A 50 6.75 -1.66 2.96
N GLY A 51 6.35 -0.71 3.81
CA GLY A 51 7.15 0.47 4.17
C GLY A 51 6.55 1.80 3.74
N GLY A 52 7.39 2.83 3.78
CA GLY A 52 7.06 4.19 3.35
C GLY A 52 7.43 4.47 1.89
N ALA A 53 7.51 5.75 1.53
CA ALA A 53 7.86 6.17 0.16
C ALA A 53 9.26 5.68 -0.26
N THR A 54 10.24 5.76 0.65
CA THR A 54 11.62 5.34 0.42
C THR A 54 11.72 3.84 0.18
N ASP A 55 11.06 3.03 1.02
CA ASP A 55 11.05 1.57 0.87
C ASP A 55 10.36 1.14 -0.42
N THR A 56 9.23 1.76 -0.75
CA THR A 56 8.51 1.49 -2.00
C THR A 56 9.39 1.78 -3.21
N HIS A 57 10.11 2.90 -3.21
CA HIS A 57 11.04 3.26 -4.27
C HIS A 57 12.21 2.27 -4.39
N ARG A 58 12.77 1.85 -3.25
CA ARG A 58 13.82 0.84 -3.21
C ARG A 58 13.33 -0.49 -3.77
N LEU A 59 12.16 -0.97 -3.34
CA LEU A 59 11.54 -2.22 -3.85
C LEU A 59 11.26 -2.14 -5.36
N HIS A 60 10.86 -0.98 -5.86
CA HIS A 60 10.67 -0.77 -7.29
C HIS A 60 11.99 -0.88 -8.06
N LYS A 61 13.04 -0.19 -7.61
CA LYS A 61 14.39 -0.26 -8.20
C LYS A 61 14.97 -1.67 -8.17
N GLU A 62 14.73 -2.42 -7.09
CA GLU A 62 15.15 -3.82 -6.95
C GLU A 62 14.29 -4.81 -7.77
N GLY A 63 13.25 -4.35 -8.48
CA GLY A 63 12.35 -5.21 -9.25
C GLY A 63 11.41 -6.06 -8.38
N LYS A 64 11.37 -5.84 -7.06
CA LYS A 64 10.61 -6.64 -6.09
C LYS A 64 9.17 -6.16 -5.88
N LEU A 65 8.86 -4.91 -6.22
CA LEU A 65 7.52 -4.35 -6.04
C LEU A 65 6.46 -4.98 -6.96
N LEU A 66 6.78 -5.17 -8.24
CA LEU A 66 5.83 -5.70 -9.23
C LEU A 66 5.36 -7.14 -8.91
N PRO A 67 6.25 -8.08 -8.50
CA PRO A 67 5.84 -9.39 -7.99
C PRO A 67 4.81 -9.32 -6.87
N LEU A 68 5.00 -8.44 -5.87
CA LEU A 68 4.06 -8.28 -4.76
C LEU A 68 2.69 -7.79 -5.24
N VAL A 69 2.67 -6.83 -6.16
CA VAL A 69 1.41 -6.32 -6.75
C VAL A 69 0.67 -7.41 -7.53
N ARG A 70 1.38 -8.25 -8.27
CA ARG A 70 0.77 -9.34 -9.07
C ARG A 70 0.05 -10.37 -8.18
N GLN A 71 0.53 -10.61 -6.97
CA GLN A 71 -0.14 -11.51 -6.01
C GLN A 71 -1.55 -11.05 -5.66
N CYS A 72 -1.83 -9.74 -5.64
CA CYS A 72 -3.17 -9.20 -5.41
C CYS A 72 -4.20 -9.67 -6.45
N ASN A 73 -3.78 -9.84 -7.71
CA ASN A 73 -4.67 -10.26 -8.79
C ASN A 73 -5.00 -11.75 -8.74
N LEU A 74 -4.05 -12.59 -8.31
CA LEU A 74 -4.28 -14.02 -8.11
C LEU A 74 -5.28 -14.29 -6.97
N ASN A 75 -5.26 -13.46 -5.93
CA ASN A 75 -6.15 -13.61 -4.78
C ASN A 75 -7.59 -13.16 -5.07
N LYS A 76 -7.80 -12.30 -6.07
CA LYS A 76 -9.15 -11.93 -6.52
C LYS A 76 -9.89 -13.12 -7.13
N SER A 77 -9.21 -13.99 -7.87
CA SER A 77 -9.83 -15.17 -8.47
C SER A 77 -10.30 -16.18 -7.43
N ARG A 78 -9.52 -16.40 -6.35
CA ARG A 78 -9.93 -17.32 -5.26
C ARG A 78 -11.07 -16.80 -4.40
N ARG A 79 -11.21 -15.49 -4.21
CA ARG A 79 -12.32 -14.94 -3.39
C ARG A 79 -13.67 -14.97 -4.10
N LYS A 80 -13.68 -15.03 -5.44
CA LYS A 80 -14.92 -15.18 -6.21
C LYS A 80 -15.49 -16.61 -6.19
N GLU A 81 -14.75 -17.61 -5.73
CA GLU A 81 -15.22 -18.99 -5.61
C GLU A 81 -15.87 -19.29 -4.25
N VAL A 82 -15.86 -18.33 -3.33
CA VAL A 82 -16.38 -18.49 -1.94
C VAL A 82 -17.59 -17.57 -1.67
N GLU A 83 -18.10 -16.88 -2.69
CA GLU A 83 -19.36 -16.12 -2.65
C GLU A 83 -20.47 -16.81 -3.46
#